data_AF-A0A2S9FPP7-F1
#
_entry.id   AF-A0A2S9FPP7-F1
#
_cell.length_a   1.000
_cell.length_b   1.000
_cell.length_c   1.000
_cell.angle_alpha   90.00
_cell.angle_beta   90.00
_cell.angle_gamma   90.00
#
_symmetry.space_group_name_H-M   'P 1'
#
loop_
_entity.id
_entity.type
_entity.pdbx_description
1 polymer ?
#
loop_
_entity_poly.entity_id
_entity_poly.type
_entity_poly.pdbx_seq_one_letter_code
_entity_poly.pdbx_strand_id
1 'polypeptide(L)'
;LRTGPEGEHTDLYHPAKDYGLNSTEGFVRAVIRSENGAEHARLLEVTVTADGVAYQVLAERKGCELDEFTVSDDLSTVAILWNLHGASELQILEYADGTLYDPIPLPGM
;
A
#
# COMPACT_ATOMS: atom_id res chain seq x y z
N LEU A 1 11.12 -11.65 6.70
CA LEU A 1 10.61 -10.91 7.87
C LEU A 1 10.54 -9.45 7.48
N ARG A 2 9.35 -8.86 7.45
CA ARG A 2 9.20 -7.40 7.39
C ARG A 2 8.69 -6.94 8.75
N THR A 3 9.32 -5.90 9.28
CA THR A 3 9.02 -5.39 10.62
C THR A 3 8.24 -4.10 10.46
N GLY A 4 7.06 -4.03 11.09
CA GLY A 4 6.29 -2.79 11.15
C GLY A 4 6.97 -1.72 12.03
N PRO A 5 6.51 -0.46 12.00
CA PRO A 5 7.07 0.65 12.79
C PRO A 5 7.05 0.37 14.31
N GLU A 6 6.10 -0.44 14.77
CA GLU A 6 5.89 -0.84 16.17
C GLU A 6 6.60 -2.16 16.54
N GLY A 7 7.44 -2.72 15.66
CA GLY A 7 8.10 -4.01 15.93
C GLY A 7 7.21 -5.23 15.71
N GLU A 8 6.03 -5.07 15.10
CA GLU A 8 5.18 -6.19 14.70
C GLU A 8 5.91 -7.07 13.68
N HIS A 9 6.06 -8.35 14.04
CA HIS A 9 6.53 -9.39 13.15
C HIS A 9 5.40 -9.78 12.21
N THR A 10 5.46 -9.33 10.97
CA THR A 10 4.58 -9.88 9.92
C THR A 10 5.29 -11.04 9.26
N ASP A 11 4.79 -12.26 9.52
CA ASP A 11 5.11 -13.40 8.68
C ASP A 11 4.57 -13.14 7.28
N LEU A 12 5.30 -13.57 6.25
CA LEU A 12 4.77 -13.62 4.89
C LEU A 12 3.58 -14.58 4.93
N TYR A 13 2.36 -14.03 5.00
CA TYR A 13 1.15 -14.83 4.96
C TYR A 13 1.07 -15.48 3.59
N HIS A 14 1.20 -16.81 3.56
CA HIS A 14 1.02 -17.60 2.35
C HIS A 14 -0.48 -17.84 2.17
N PRO A 15 -1.15 -17.18 1.20
CA PRO A 15 -2.61 -17.22 1.08
C PRO A 15 -3.16 -18.58 0.60
N ALA A 16 -2.29 -19.54 0.33
CA ALA A 16 -2.68 -20.91 0.03
C ALA A 16 -2.84 -21.71 1.33
N LYS A 17 -3.96 -21.50 2.04
CA LYS A 17 -4.60 -22.67 2.64
C LYS A 17 -5.13 -23.49 1.46
N ASP A 18 -4.86 -24.79 1.41
CA ASP A 18 -5.41 -25.66 0.37
C ASP A 18 -6.94 -25.66 0.50
N TYR A 19 -7.60 -24.76 -0.23
CA TYR A 19 -9.04 -24.74 -0.32
C TYR A 19 -9.49 -25.97 -1.12
N GLY A 20 -10.47 -26.71 -0.59
CA GLY A 20 -10.97 -27.92 -1.25
C GLY A 20 -11.47 -27.65 -2.67
N LEU A 21 -11.49 -28.69 -3.50
CA LEU A 21 -12.01 -28.60 -4.88
C LEU A 21 -13.44 -28.00 -4.86
N ASN A 22 -13.65 -26.88 -5.55
CA ASN A 22 -14.88 -26.08 -5.59
C ASN A 22 -15.18 -25.19 -4.35
N SER A 23 -14.17 -24.86 -3.55
CA SER A 23 -14.32 -23.80 -2.53
C SER A 23 -14.71 -22.47 -3.18
N THR A 24 -15.73 -21.81 -2.63
CA THR A 24 -16.05 -20.40 -2.94
C THR A 24 -15.21 -19.44 -2.11
N GLU A 25 -14.44 -19.95 -1.14
CA GLU A 25 -13.56 -19.14 -0.31
C GLU A 25 -12.24 -18.89 -1.06
N GLY A 26 -12.05 -17.63 -1.45
CA GLY A 26 -10.82 -17.11 -2.02
C GLY A 26 -10.28 -15.96 -1.17
N PHE A 27 -9.33 -15.22 -1.73
CA PHE A 27 -8.85 -13.98 -1.11
C PHE A 27 -8.82 -12.84 -2.13
N VAL A 28 -9.01 -11.62 -1.63
CA VAL A 28 -8.83 -10.39 -2.41
C VAL A 28 -7.58 -9.70 -1.87
N ARG A 29 -6.66 -9.34 -2.76
CA ARG A 29 -5.61 -8.36 -2.49
C ARG A 29 -5.93 -7.07 -3.24
N ALA A 30 -5.93 -5.96 -2.54
CA ALA A 30 -6.18 -4.64 -3.10
C ALA A 30 -5.16 -3.64 -2.57
N VAL A 31 -4.69 -2.75 -3.46
CA VAL A 31 -3.98 -1.55 -3.06
C VAL A 31 -5.01 -0.43 -2.96
N ILE A 32 -5.08 0.25 -1.82
CA ILE A 32 -6.08 1.29 -1.55
C ILE A 32 -5.45 2.53 -0.92
N ARG A 33 -6.10 3.67 -1.16
CA ARG A 33 -5.97 4.87 -0.34
C ARG A 33 -6.87 4.74 0.89
N SER A 34 -6.34 4.96 2.09
CA SER A 34 -7.14 4.93 3.31
C SER A 34 -6.54 5.77 4.42
N GLU A 35 -7.38 6.42 5.21
CA GLU A 35 -7.04 7.10 6.48
C GLU A 35 -7.28 6.21 7.71
N ASN A 36 -7.65 4.94 7.52
CA ASN A 36 -7.94 4.03 8.62
C ASN A 36 -6.73 3.90 9.57
N GLY A 37 -6.92 4.33 10.82
CA GLY A 37 -5.89 4.32 11.86
C GLY A 37 -4.74 5.29 11.62
N ALA A 38 -4.97 6.39 10.89
CA ALA A 38 -3.98 7.42 10.58
C ALA A 38 -4.60 8.83 10.67
N GLU A 39 -3.76 9.85 10.81
CA GLU A 39 -4.19 11.26 10.69
C GLU A 39 -4.41 11.68 9.23
N HIS A 40 -3.62 11.11 8.30
CA HIS A 40 -3.64 11.43 6.88
C HIS A 40 -3.82 10.17 6.04
N ALA A 41 -4.48 10.28 4.89
CA ALA A 41 -4.61 9.15 3.98
C ALA A 41 -3.24 8.65 3.51
N ARG A 42 -3.09 7.33 3.48
CA ARG A 42 -1.87 6.61 3.12
C ARG A 42 -2.18 5.46 2.17
N LEU A 43 -1.13 4.89 1.57
CA LEU A 43 -1.24 3.75 0.67
C LEU A 43 -1.18 2.46 1.49
N LEU A 44 -2.24 1.65 1.41
CA LEU A 44 -2.32 0.35 2.06
C LEU A 44 -2.41 -0.77 1.03
N GLU A 45 -1.83 -1.91 1.35
CA GLU A 45 -2.24 -3.18 0.76
C GLU A 45 -3.13 -3.91 1.75
N VAL A 46 -4.32 -4.30 1.30
CA VAL A 46 -5.31 -5.04 2.10
C VAL A 46 -5.49 -6.43 1.53
N THR A 47 -5.45 -7.43 2.42
CA THR A 47 -5.81 -8.81 2.11
C THR A 47 -7.10 -9.16 2.86
N VAL A 48 -8.12 -9.57 2.12
CA VAL A 48 -9.41 -10.02 2.65
C VAL A 48 -9.57 -11.51 2.38
N THR A 49 -9.90 -12.28 3.42
CA THR A 49 -10.21 -13.72 3.35
C THR A 49 -11.52 -14.00 4.10
N ALA A 50 -11.97 -15.26 4.10
CA ALA A 50 -13.10 -15.69 4.94
C ALA A 50 -12.81 -15.55 6.46
N ASP A 51 -11.53 -15.61 6.85
CA ASP A 51 -11.09 -15.55 8.24
C ASP A 51 -10.96 -14.10 8.77
N GLY A 52 -10.92 -13.10 7.89
CA GLY A 52 -10.82 -11.69 8.27
C GLY A 52 -10.10 -10.79 7.27
N VAL A 53 -9.64 -9.64 7.78
CA VAL A 53 -8.97 -8.59 7.00
C VAL A 53 -7.64 -8.27 7.65
N ALA A 54 -6.56 -8.28 6.85
CA ALA A 54 -5.23 -7.80 7.24
C ALA A 54 -4.80 -6.69 6.29
N TYR A 55 -3.96 -5.77 6.77
CA TYR A 55 -3.37 -4.73 5.92
C TYR A 55 -1.91 -4.47 6.28
N GLN A 56 -1.16 -3.93 5.32
CA GLN A 56 0.17 -3.36 5.50
C GLN A 56 0.24 -1.96 4.89
N VAL A 57 1.03 -1.07 5.49
CA VAL A 57 1.31 0.25 4.93
C VAL A 57 2.37 0.11 3.85
N LEU A 58 2.05 0.50 2.62
CA LEU A 58 2.99 0.53 1.51
C LEU A 58 3.74 1.86 1.44
N ALA A 59 3.05 2.96 1.71
CA ALA A 59 3.66 4.28 1.76
C ALA A 59 2.85 5.20 2.68
N GLU A 60 3.54 5.92 3.55
CA GLU A 60 2.99 7.00 4.36
C GLU A 60 4.02 8.14 4.47
N ARG A 61 3.53 9.37 4.62
CA ARG A 61 4.40 10.53 4.77
C ARG A 61 3.80 11.51 5.77
N LYS A 62 4.58 11.86 6.79
CA LYS A 62 4.14 12.73 7.88
C LYS A 62 3.72 14.11 7.36
N GLY A 63 2.54 14.57 7.78
CA GLY A 63 1.99 15.89 7.41
C GLY A 63 1.61 16.02 5.93
N CYS A 64 1.53 14.90 5.20
CA CYS A 64 1.10 14.86 3.80
C CYS A 64 -0.10 13.93 3.68
N GLU A 65 -1.05 14.31 2.85
CA GLU A 65 -2.20 13.48 2.48
C GLU A 65 -1.87 12.74 1.18
N LEU A 66 -2.12 11.42 1.09
CA LEU A 66 -2.13 10.76 -0.22
C LEU A 66 -3.33 11.28 -1.00
N ASP A 67 -3.11 11.90 -2.15
CA ASP A 67 -4.19 12.45 -2.99
C ASP A 67 -4.65 11.40 -4.02
N GLU A 68 -3.69 10.85 -4.78
CA GLU A 68 -3.93 9.87 -5.84
C GLU A 68 -2.78 8.85 -5.91
N PHE A 69 -3.06 7.67 -6.48
CA PHE A 69 -2.03 6.72 -6.88
C PHE A 69 -2.46 5.93 -8.12
N THR A 70 -1.48 5.43 -8.87
CA THR A 70 -1.71 4.46 -9.95
C THR A 70 -0.65 3.36 -9.89
N VAL A 71 -1.06 2.13 -10.18
CA VAL A 71 -0.17 0.98 -10.32
C VAL A 71 0.17 0.82 -11.80
N SER A 72 1.42 0.49 -12.13
CA SER A 72 1.83 0.20 -13.50
C SER A 72 1.17 -1.08 -14.04
N ASP A 73 1.00 -1.17 -15.36
CA ASP A 73 0.36 -2.33 -16.02
C ASP A 73 1.08 -3.67 -15.75
N ASP A 74 2.39 -3.62 -15.56
CA ASP A 74 3.23 -4.78 -15.23
C ASP A 74 3.30 -5.07 -13.73
N LEU A 75 2.56 -4.32 -12.91
CA LEU A 75 2.51 -4.43 -11.44
C LEU A 75 3.87 -4.29 -10.76
N SER A 76 4.85 -3.64 -11.41
CA SER A 76 6.19 -3.46 -10.84
C SER A 76 6.28 -2.20 -9.97
N THR A 77 5.50 -1.16 -10.27
CA THR A 77 5.69 0.16 -9.70
C THR A 77 4.35 0.81 -9.33
N VAL A 78 4.35 1.65 -8.30
CA VAL A 78 3.23 2.54 -7.95
C VAL A 78 3.70 3.99 -8.03
N ALA A 79 3.00 4.81 -8.81
CA ALA A 79 3.16 6.26 -8.78
C ALA A 79 2.17 6.84 -7.78
N ILE A 80 2.67 7.68 -6.87
CA ILE A 80 1.92 8.25 -5.74
C ILE A 80 1.97 9.77 -5.83
N LEU A 81 0.82 10.42 -5.70
CA LEU A 81 0.71 11.86 -5.60
C LEU A 81 0.40 12.25 -4.15
N TRP A 82 1.34 12.97 -3.53
CA TRP A 82 1.18 13.53 -2.20
C TRP A 82 0.65 14.96 -2.29
N ASN A 83 -0.24 15.31 -1.37
CA ASN A 83 -0.66 16.67 -1.11
C ASN A 83 0.03 17.16 0.17
N LEU A 84 0.96 18.10 0.00
CA LEU A 84 1.62 18.84 1.07
C LEU A 84 1.02 20.24 1.14
N HIS A 85 0.01 20.45 1.99
CA HIS A 85 -0.65 21.75 2.18
C HIS A 85 -1.13 22.41 0.86
N GLY A 86 -1.71 21.62 -0.05
CA GLY A 86 -2.20 22.09 -1.35
C GLY A 86 -1.17 22.04 -2.49
N ALA A 87 0.07 21.65 -2.19
CA ALA A 87 1.14 21.46 -3.16
C ALA A 87 1.29 19.96 -3.49
N SER A 88 1.25 19.61 -4.78
CA SER A 88 1.41 18.22 -5.23
C SER A 88 2.88 17.82 -5.38
N GLU A 89 3.25 16.66 -4.86
CA GLU A 89 4.56 16.05 -5.06
C GLU A 89 4.42 14.60 -5.54
N LEU A 90 5.17 14.22 -6.58
CA LEU A 90 5.17 12.86 -7.11
C LEU A 90 6.19 12.00 -6.36
N GLN A 91 5.87 10.74 -6.08
CA GLN A 91 6.83 9.77 -5.57
C GLN A 91 6.60 8.40 -6.21
N ILE A 92 7.67 7.62 -6.33
CA ILE A 92 7.65 6.30 -6.95
C ILE A 92 7.97 5.22 -5.92
N LEU A 93 7.17 4.17 -5.88
CA LEU A 93 7.35 2.98 -5.07
C LEU A 93 7.57 1.76 -5.97
N GLU A 94 8.67 1.04 -5.79
CA GLU A 94 8.84 -0.32 -6.34
C GLU A 94 7.96 -1.29 -5.54
N TYR A 95 6.98 -1.87 -6.21
CA TYR A 95 5.97 -2.71 -5.54
C TYR A 95 6.55 -4.06 -5.10
N ALA A 96 7.56 -4.57 -5.81
CA ALA A 96 8.16 -5.88 -5.53
C ALA A 96 8.85 -5.92 -4.15
N ASP A 97 9.64 -4.90 -3.82
CA ASP A 97 10.44 -4.87 -2.61
C ASP A 97 10.05 -3.76 -1.61
N GLY A 98 9.22 -2.82 -2.03
CA GLY A 98 8.78 -1.68 -1.22
C GLY A 98 9.75 -0.50 -1.24
N THR A 99 10.70 -0.46 -2.19
CA THR A 99 11.64 0.67 -2.32
C THR A 99 10.88 1.94 -2.69
N LEU A 100 10.86 2.91 -1.78
CA LEU A 100 10.26 4.22 -2.00
C LEU A 100 11.37 5.21 -2.36
N TYR A 101 11.35 5.74 -3.58
CA TYR A 101 12.33 6.73 -4.05
C TYR A 101 12.06 8.12 -3.48
N ASP A 102 13.05 9.02 -3.56
CA ASP A 102 12.86 10.40 -3.16
C ASP A 102 11.73 11.08 -3.96
N PRO A 103 10.99 12.03 -3.36
CA PRO A 103 9.96 12.81 -4.07
C PRO A 103 10.54 13.53 -5.29
N ILE A 104 9.79 13.47 -6.39
CA ILE A 104 10.09 14.14 -7.64
C ILE A 104 9.32 15.48 -7.67
N PRO A 105 10.02 16.62 -7.75
CA PRO A 105 9.36 17.91 -7.86
C PRO A 105 8.62 18.02 -9.20
N LEU A 106 7.38 18.51 -9.15
CA LEU A 106 6.59 18.75 -10.35
C LEU A 106 6.94 20.10 -10.98
N PRO A 107 6.88 20.25 -12.32
CA PRO A 107 7.16 21.52 -12.96
C PRO A 107 6.21 22.64 -12.48
N GLY A 108 6.76 23.82 -12.20
CA GLY A 108 5.97 24.99 -11.78
C GLY A 108 5.66 25.04 -10.29
N MET A 109 6.26 24.13 -9.50
CA MET A 109 6.32 24.17 -8.05
C MET A 109 7.66 24.74 -7.56
#